data_AF-A0A0U5E698-F1
#
_entry.id   AF-A0A0U5E698-F1
#
_cell.length_a   1.000
_cell.length_b   1.000
_cell.length_c   1.000
_cell.angle_alpha   90.00
_cell.angle_beta   90.00
_cell.angle_gamma   90.00
#
_symmetry.space_group_name_H-M   'P 1'
#
loop_
_entity.id
_entity.type
_entity.pdbx_description
1 polymer ?
#
loop_
_entity_poly.entity_id
_entity_poly.type
_entity_poly.pdbx_seq_one_letter_code
_entity_poly.pdbx_strand_id
1 'polypeptide(L)'
;MTDQEKLLSQISARCWSDPAFKQQLLSDPYGTLRSEGVNVPEGMRINVVENTETVFNFVITAKQIDTPDELFGWRCGKNYWEVC
;
A
#
# COMPACT_ATOMS: atom_id res chain seq x y z
N MET A 1 -2.75 0.48 -15.38
CA MET A 1 -1.80 1.04 -14.40
C MET A 1 -2.21 2.47 -14.15
N THR A 2 -2.78 2.71 -12.98
CA THR A 2 -3.18 4.05 -12.53
C THR A 2 -1.93 4.88 -12.24
N ASP A 3 -2.01 6.20 -12.40
CA ASP A 3 -0.85 7.09 -12.13
C ASP A 3 -0.41 7.02 -10.66
N GLN A 4 -1.34 6.73 -9.76
CA GLN A 4 -1.07 6.55 -8.33
C GLN A 4 -0.24 5.29 -8.02
N GLU A 5 -0.48 4.17 -8.71
CA GLU A 5 0.33 2.95 -8.54
C GLU A 5 1.79 3.18 -8.95
N LYS A 6 2.02 3.95 -10.02
CA LYS A 6 3.38 4.30 -10.46
C LYS A 6 4.11 5.17 -9.44
N LEU A 7 3.43 6.17 -8.88
CA LEU A 7 4.00 7.03 -7.83
C LEU A 7 4.40 6.22 -6.59
N LEU A 8 3.51 5.33 -6.12
CA LEU A 8 3.81 4.47 -4.96
C LEU A 8 5.01 3.54 -5.21
N SER A 9 5.13 3.01 -6.43
CA SER A 9 6.29 2.20 -6.82
C SER A 9 7.60 3.01 -6.81
N GLN A 10 7.58 4.24 -7.32
CA GLN A 10 8.73 5.14 -7.30
C GLN A 10 9.16 5.53 -5.88
N ILE A 11 8.19 5.84 -5.02
CA ILE A 11 8.43 6.14 -3.60
C ILE A 11 9.05 4.93 -2.90
N SER A 12 8.55 3.72 -3.17
CA SER A 12 9.09 2.47 -2.62
C SER A 12 10.54 2.24 -3.05
N ALA A 13 10.85 2.44 -4.34
CA ALA A 13 12.21 2.32 -4.85
C ALA A 13 13.17 3.36 -4.23
N ARG A 14 12.68 4.59 -4.03
CA ARG A 14 13.43 5.65 -3.36
C ARG A 14 13.72 5.33 -1.90
N CYS A 15 12.76 4.74 -1.18
CA CYS A 15 12.98 4.25 0.19
C CYS A 15 14.09 3.19 0.31
N TRP A 16 14.34 2.40 -0.73
CA TRP A 16 15.45 1.45 -0.71
C TRP A 16 16.80 2.10 -1.00
N SER A 17 16.82 3.16 -1.81
CA SER A 17 18.05 3.85 -2.19
C SER A 17 18.47 4.94 -1.19
N ASP A 18 17.52 5.53 -0.46
CA ASP A 18 17.74 6.63 0.47
C ASP A 18 17.23 6.26 1.88
N PRO A 19 18.14 5.86 2.80
CA PRO A 19 17.80 5.56 4.17
C PRO A 19 17.26 6.76 4.96
N ALA A 20 17.67 7.99 4.62
CA ALA A 20 17.19 9.19 5.29
C ALA A 20 15.73 9.48 4.91
N PHE A 21 15.40 9.29 3.63
CA PHE A 21 14.02 9.36 3.15
C PHE A 21 13.14 8.28 3.82
N LYS A 22 13.66 7.06 3.96
CA LYS A 22 12.95 5.99 4.69
C LYS A 22 12.66 6.38 6.14
N GLN A 23 13.64 6.92 6.87
CA GLN A 23 13.44 7.37 8.26
C GLN A 23 12.40 8.49 8.34
N GLN A 24 12.42 9.43 7.38
CA GLN A 24 11.43 10.49 7.31
C GLN A 24 10.02 9.95 7.04
N LEU A 25 9.89 8.97 6.13
CA LEU A 25 8.61 8.33 5.84
C LEU A 25 8.05 7.54 7.04
N LEU A 26 8.92 6.90 7.83
CA LEU A 26 8.55 6.22 9.06
C LEU A 26 8.11 7.19 10.17
N SER A 27 8.73 8.37 10.24
CA SER A 27 8.42 9.38 11.26
C SER A 27 7.18 10.22 10.93
N ASP A 28 7.02 10.64 9.67
CA ASP A 28 5.87 11.40 9.19
C ASP A 28 5.43 10.88 7.80
N PRO A 29 4.63 9.80 7.78
CA PRO A 29 4.17 9.22 6.52
C PRO A 29 3.22 10.15 5.79
N TYR A 30 2.43 10.95 6.51
CA TYR A 30 1.43 11.81 5.92
C TYR A 30 2.05 13.00 5.19
N GLY A 31 2.97 13.71 5.84
CA GLY A 31 3.69 14.84 5.22
C GLY A 31 4.58 14.39 4.07
N THR A 32 5.25 13.25 4.21
CA THR A 32 6.12 12.71 3.15
C THR A 32 5.32 12.29 1.92
N LEU A 33 4.21 11.55 2.09
CA LEU A 33 3.37 11.13 0.96
C LEU A 33 2.68 12.32 0.26
N ARG A 34 2.21 13.31 1.02
CA ARG A 34 1.67 14.55 0.44
C ARG A 34 2.71 15.32 -0.36
N SER A 35 3.95 15.38 0.14
CA SER A 35 5.06 16.08 -0.55
C SER A 35 5.42 15.41 -1.88
N GLU A 36 5.29 14.08 -1.96
CA GLU A 36 5.52 13.29 -3.19
C GLU A 36 4.28 13.26 -4.12
N GLY A 37 3.21 13.98 -3.78
CA GLY A 37 2.01 14.12 -4.64
C GLY A 37 1.00 12.98 -4.52
N VAL A 38 1.10 12.13 -3.50
CA VAL A 38 0.10 11.08 -3.23
C VAL A 38 -1.12 11.72 -2.58
N ASN A 39 -2.29 11.53 -3.19
CA ASN A 39 -3.53 12.03 -2.64
C ASN A 39 -3.99 11.13 -1.48
N VAL A 40 -3.74 11.58 -0.26
CA VAL A 40 -4.17 10.88 0.95
C VAL A 40 -5.53 11.42 1.39
N PRO A 41 -6.58 10.57 1.48
CA PRO A 41 -7.89 11.01 1.94
C PRO A 41 -7.82 11.54 3.38
N GLU A 42 -8.49 12.65 3.62
CA GLU A 42 -8.52 13.28 4.94
C GLU A 42 -9.27 12.39 5.95
N GLY A 43 -8.72 12.28 7.17
CA GLY A 43 -9.25 11.41 8.22
C GLY A 43 -8.74 9.96 8.21
N MET A 44 -7.93 9.56 7.21
CA MET A 44 -7.27 8.26 7.22
C MET A 44 -5.90 8.32 7.93
N ARG A 45 -5.69 7.43 8.91
CA ARG A 45 -4.37 7.25 9.53
C ARG A 45 -3.52 6.34 8.65
N ILE A 46 -2.43 6.88 8.11
CA ILE A 46 -1.42 6.08 7.43
C ILE A 46 -0.38 5.62 8.45
N ASN A 47 -0.11 4.32 8.47
CA ASN A 47 0.98 3.74 9.23
C ASN A 47 1.93 3.05 8.26
N VAL A 48 3.20 3.43 8.30
CA VAL A 48 4.25 2.80 7.49
C VAL A 48 5.07 1.91 8.42
N VAL A 49 5.12 0.63 8.11
CA VAL A 49 5.88 -0.37 8.87
C VAL A 49 6.86 -1.06 7.94
N GLU A 50 8.04 -1.32 8.47
CA GLU A 50 9.08 -2.07 7.76
C GLU A 50 9.16 -3.49 8.32
N ASN A 51 9.30 -4.47 7.42
CA ASN A 51 9.68 -5.82 7.81
C ASN A 51 11.19 -5.88 7.97
N THR A 52 11.65 -6.41 9.10
CA THR A 52 13.07 -6.69 9.36
C THR A 52 13.29 -8.20 9.38
N GLU A 53 14.54 -8.65 9.53
CA GLU A 53 14.86 -10.09 9.60
C GLU A 53 14.13 -10.83 10.73
N THR A 54 13.68 -10.11 11.76
CA THR A 54 13.01 -10.65 12.94
C THR A 54 11.54 -10.25 13.05
N VAL A 55 11.05 -9.35 12.20
CA VAL A 55 9.68 -8.80 12.28
C VAL A 55 8.99 -8.91 10.92
N PHE A 56 7.89 -9.68 10.89
CA PHE A 56 7.01 -9.80 9.74
C PHE A 56 5.65 -9.16 10.04
N ASN A 57 5.33 -8.09 9.31
CA ASN A 57 4.03 -7.43 9.38
C ASN A 57 3.08 -8.09 8.37
N PHE A 58 1.99 -8.65 8.88
CA PHE A 58 0.91 -9.22 8.07
C PHE A 58 -0.28 -8.26 8.05
N VAL A 59 -0.59 -7.71 6.87
CA VAL A 59 -1.71 -6.77 6.69
C VAL A 59 -2.93 -7.52 6.22
N ILE A 60 -3.96 -7.57 7.07
CA ILE A 60 -5.27 -8.10 6.71
C ILE A 60 -6.15 -6.93 6.29
N THR A 61 -6.69 -6.99 5.07
CA THR A 61 -7.66 -6.00 4.60
C THR A 61 -8.97 -6.15 5.37
N ALA A 62 -9.69 -5.04 5.59
CA ALA A 62 -10.98 -5.10 6.25
C ALA A 62 -11.94 -6.02 5.48
N LYS A 63 -12.67 -6.88 6.20
CA LYS A 63 -13.73 -7.71 5.62
C LYS A 63 -14.68 -6.79 4.86
N GLN A 64 -14.82 -7.00 3.56
CA GLN A 64 -15.87 -6.39 2.76
C GLN A 64 -17.19 -6.95 3.33
N ILE A 65 -17.93 -6.16 4.12
CA ILE A 65 -19.23 -6.56 4.64
C ILE A 65 -20.23 -6.39 3.50
N ASP A 66 -20.72 -7.53 3.03
CA ASP A 66 -21.92 -7.79 2.24
C ASP A 66 -22.01 -7.20 0.82
N THR A 67 -21.71 -8.06 -0.14
CA THR A 67 -22.71 -8.34 -1.19
C THR A 67 -23.35 -9.68 -0.87
N PRO A 68 -24.68 -9.84 -1.03
CA PRO A 68 -25.34 -11.12 -0.82
C PRO A 68 -24.62 -12.25 -1.56
N ASP A 69 -24.61 -13.42 -0.94
CA ASP A 69 -23.94 -14.68 -1.26
C ASP A 69 -24.13 -15.22 -2.71
N GLU A 70 -24.70 -14.43 -3.64
CA GLU A 70 -25.02 -14.82 -5.01
C GLU A 70 -24.06 -14.26 -6.08
N LEU A 71 -23.02 -13.50 -5.72
CA LEU A 71 -21.96 -13.07 -6.66
C LEU A 71 -20.66 -13.89 -6.56
N PHE A 72 -20.69 -15.01 -5.84
CA PHE A 72 -19.60 -16.00 -5.79
C PHE A 72 -19.70 -17.11 -6.85
N GLY A 73 -20.68 -17.03 -7.75
CA GLY A 73 -20.69 -17.80 -8.98
C GLY A 73 -20.07 -16.96 -10.10
N TRP A 74 -18.84 -17.28 -10.52
CA TRP A 74 -18.25 -16.82 -11.78
C TRP A 74 -17.58 -15.43 -11.81
N ARG A 75 -16.43 -15.33 -11.11
CA ARG A 75 -15.27 -14.62 -11.68
C ARG A 75 -14.00 -15.44 -11.58
N CYS A 76 -14.09 -16.74 -11.90
CA CYS A 76 -12.97 -17.50 -12.43
C CYS A 76 -12.63 -16.91 -13.80
N GLY A 77 -11.53 -16.14 -13.91
CA GLY A 77 -11.09 -15.65 -15.21
C GLY A 77 -10.13 -14.47 -15.26
N LYS A 78 -9.65 -13.92 -14.13
CA LYS A 78 -8.45 -13.07 -14.10
C LYS A 78 -7.65 -13.40 -12.84
N ASN A 79 -6.49 -14.00 -13.05
CA ASN A 79 -5.57 -14.52 -12.05
C ASN A 79 -5.11 -13.41 -11.09
N TYR A 80 -5.21 -13.65 -9.78
CA TYR A 80 -4.64 -12.77 -8.74
C TYR A 80 -3.21 -13.20 -8.33
N TRP A 81 -2.55 -14.01 -9.16
CA TRP A 81 -1.21 -14.56 -8.95
C TRP A 81 -0.29 -14.46 -10.18
N GLU A 82 -0.66 -13.69 -11.20
CA GLU A 82 0.25 -13.33 -12.30
C GLU A 82 0.63 -11.85 -12.22
N VAL A 83 1.46 -11.47 -11.23
CA VAL A 83 2.56 -10.51 -11.42
C VAL A 83 3.61 -10.83 -10.34
N CYS A 84 4.43 -11.86 -10.60
CA CYS A 84 5.81 -11.88 -10.11
C CYS A 84 6.65 -10.89 -10.94
#